data_AF-A0A4Q0MPQ6-F1
#
_entry.id   AF-A0A4Q0MPQ6-F1
#
_cell.length_a   1.000
_cell.length_b   1.000
_cell.length_c   1.000
_cell.angle_alpha   90.00
_cell.angle_beta   90.00
_cell.angle_gamma   90.00
#
_symmetry.space_group_name_H-M   'P 1'
#
loop_
_entity.id
_entity.type
_entity.pdbx_description
1 polymer ?
#
loop_
_entity_poly.entity_id
_entity_poly.type
_entity_poly.pdbx_seq_one_letter_code
_entity_poly.pdbx_strand_id
1 'polypeptide(L)'
;MSSRRKSEYHSATLAIPVGLERIWAAIRSVNADRASGWSVQDVAHRAKSDPHIVRPYVRGLRAAGYVKLDSELKEHGRTTPFYRLEKTSREAPRVRPDGRELPEIGREILWRSMKLMKSFTIAELAAAAAEVAPGRVGAATAKRYVLELARVGVLQMAAPVAGREPGRFRLVKPLGAAAPRILAAHIVFDPNADVILGTPEAREVV
;
A
#
# COMPACT_ATOMS: atom_id res chain seq x y z
N MET A 1 12.35 -33.73 -40.52
CA MET A 1 11.95 -32.34 -40.25
C MET A 1 11.22 -32.28 -38.91
N SER A 2 11.92 -31.94 -37.82
CA SER A 2 11.36 -31.91 -36.47
C SER A 2 10.75 -30.54 -36.19
N SER A 3 9.42 -30.48 -36.08
CA SER A 3 8.68 -29.25 -35.79
C SER A 3 8.73 -28.96 -34.28
N ARG A 4 9.44 -27.90 -33.90
CA ARG A 4 9.46 -27.37 -32.54
C ARG A 4 8.07 -26.81 -32.22
N ARG A 5 7.33 -27.46 -31.31
CA ARG A 5 6.13 -26.86 -30.70
C ARG A 5 6.57 -25.62 -29.91
N LYS A 6 6.06 -24.44 -30.29
CA LYS A 6 6.21 -23.22 -29.50
C LYS A 6 5.47 -23.42 -28.17
N SER A 7 6.17 -23.25 -27.06
CA SER A 7 5.56 -23.20 -25.73
C SER A 7 4.67 -21.95 -25.64
N GLU A 8 3.35 -22.14 -25.56
CA GLU A 8 2.41 -21.07 -25.28
C GLU A 8 2.50 -20.68 -23.79
N TYR A 9 3.19 -19.58 -23.51
CA TYR A 9 3.16 -18.95 -22.20
C TYR A 9 1.77 -18.34 -21.98
N HIS A 10 0.99 -18.91 -21.07
CA HIS A 10 -0.29 -18.33 -20.66
C HIS A 10 0.01 -17.11 -19.78
N SER A 11 -0.38 -15.91 -20.26
CA SER A 11 -0.22 -14.68 -19.50
C SER A 11 -1.26 -14.61 -18.39
N ALA A 12 -0.85 -14.72 -17.13
CA ALA A 12 -1.71 -14.49 -15.99
C ALA A 12 -1.83 -12.98 -15.68
N THR A 13 -3.03 -12.44 -15.69
CA THR A 13 -3.29 -11.06 -15.26
C THR A 13 -3.31 -10.98 -13.73
N LEU A 14 -2.35 -10.30 -13.12
CA LEU A 14 -2.35 -10.04 -11.68
C LEU A 14 -3.16 -8.77 -11.37
N ALA A 15 -4.30 -8.92 -10.70
CA ALA A 15 -5.05 -7.78 -10.18
C ALA A 15 -4.39 -7.28 -8.89
N ILE A 16 -3.86 -6.06 -8.89
CA ILE A 16 -3.33 -5.41 -7.68
C ILE A 16 -4.51 -4.97 -6.80
N PRO A 17 -4.54 -5.34 -5.50
CA PRO A 17 -5.63 -4.94 -4.62
C PRO A 17 -5.81 -3.42 -4.57
N VAL A 18 -7.06 -2.96 -4.68
CA VAL A 18 -7.41 -1.55 -4.53
C VAL A 18 -7.13 -1.12 -3.08
N GLY A 19 -6.07 -0.34 -2.89
CA GLY A 19 -5.70 0.21 -1.58
C GLY A 19 -6.52 1.45 -1.21
N LEU A 20 -6.50 1.81 0.09
CA LEU A 20 -7.16 3.01 0.61
C LEU A 20 -6.77 4.29 -0.14
N GLU A 21 -5.52 4.40 -0.59
CA GLU A 21 -5.04 5.52 -1.41
C GLU A 21 -5.86 5.73 -2.68
N ARG A 22 -6.24 4.66 -3.37
CA ARG A 22 -7.05 4.74 -4.60
C ARG A 22 -8.48 5.18 -4.29
N ILE A 23 -9.06 4.67 -3.20
CA ILE A 23 -10.40 5.07 -2.75
C ILE A 23 -10.40 6.54 -2.32
N TRP A 24 -9.38 6.98 -1.59
CA TRP A 24 -9.25 8.36 -1.14
C TRP A 24 -9.02 9.34 -2.30
N ALA A 25 -8.15 8.98 -3.26
CA ALA A 25 -7.98 9.75 -4.49
C ALA A 25 -9.30 9.87 -5.27
N ALA A 26 -10.07 8.77 -5.35
CA ALA A 26 -11.40 8.78 -5.96
C ALA A 26 -12.37 9.71 -5.21
N ILE A 27 -12.42 9.67 -3.88
CA ILE A 27 -13.24 10.59 -3.05
C ILE A 27 -12.91 12.05 -3.37
N ARG A 28 -11.62 12.42 -3.33
CA ARG A 28 -11.20 13.80 -3.63
C ARG A 28 -11.59 14.23 -5.04
N SER A 29 -11.43 13.33 -6.00
CA SER A 29 -11.77 13.59 -7.40
C SER A 29 -13.28 13.74 -7.61
N VAL A 30 -14.12 12.83 -7.11
CA VAL A 30 -15.58 12.97 -7.26
C VAL A 30 -16.14 14.17 -6.47
N ASN A 31 -15.52 14.51 -5.34
CA ASN A 31 -15.90 15.69 -4.57
C ASN A 31 -15.55 16.99 -5.29
N ALA A 32 -14.44 17.03 -6.02
CA ALA A 32 -14.09 18.18 -6.86
C ALA A 32 -15.03 18.30 -8.08
N ASP A 33 -15.44 17.17 -8.66
CA ASP A 33 -16.30 17.14 -9.85
C ASP A 33 -17.78 17.47 -9.56
N ARG A 34 -18.24 17.30 -8.31
CA ARG A 34 -19.68 17.33 -7.97
C ARG A 34 -20.01 18.26 -6.81
N ALA A 35 -20.72 19.35 -7.11
CA ALA A 35 -21.22 20.29 -6.12
C ALA A 35 -22.33 19.72 -5.21
N SER A 36 -23.11 18.75 -5.69
CA SER A 36 -24.26 18.16 -4.98
C SER A 36 -23.91 17.02 -4.01
N GLY A 37 -22.61 16.83 -3.73
CA GLY A 37 -22.12 15.66 -2.98
C GLY A 37 -22.01 14.38 -3.82
N TRP A 38 -21.47 13.33 -3.22
CA TRP A 38 -21.19 12.05 -3.86
C TRP A 38 -21.70 10.87 -3.04
N SER A 39 -22.11 9.80 -3.72
CA SER A 39 -22.52 8.55 -3.07
C SER A 39 -21.35 7.56 -2.97
N VAL A 40 -21.54 6.50 -2.18
CA VAL A 40 -20.59 5.36 -2.15
C VAL A 40 -20.44 4.72 -3.54
N GLN A 41 -21.49 4.69 -4.35
CA GLN A 41 -21.44 4.11 -5.69
C GLN A 41 -20.56 4.94 -6.63
N ASP A 42 -20.64 6.26 -6.56
CA ASP A 42 -19.79 7.16 -7.36
C ASP A 42 -18.30 6.93 -7.08
N VAL A 43 -17.95 6.82 -5.80
CA VAL A 43 -16.58 6.55 -5.36
C VAL A 43 -16.13 5.15 -5.80
N ALA A 44 -16.98 4.14 -5.63
CA ALA A 44 -16.66 2.76 -6.02
C ALA A 44 -16.40 2.65 -7.53
N HIS A 45 -17.24 3.28 -8.34
CA HIS A 45 -17.07 3.34 -9.78
C HIS A 45 -15.76 4.04 -10.16
N ARG A 46 -15.49 5.23 -9.60
CA ARG A 46 -14.25 5.99 -9.87
C ARG A 46 -12.99 5.24 -9.43
N ALA A 47 -13.05 4.55 -8.28
CA ALA A 47 -11.94 3.77 -7.74
C ALA A 47 -11.75 2.41 -8.44
N LYS A 48 -12.66 2.00 -9.33
CA LYS A 48 -12.76 0.65 -9.89
C LYS A 48 -12.76 -0.42 -8.78
N SER A 49 -13.59 -0.21 -7.77
CA SER A 49 -13.69 -1.04 -6.56
C SER A 49 -15.13 -1.43 -6.29
N ASP A 50 -15.33 -2.40 -5.39
CA ASP A 50 -16.66 -2.83 -4.96
C ASP A 50 -17.22 -1.89 -3.87
N PRO A 51 -18.49 -1.43 -3.96
CA PRO A 51 -19.15 -0.65 -2.92
C PRO A 51 -19.09 -1.25 -1.50
N HIS A 52 -19.06 -2.58 -1.36
CA HIS A 52 -18.90 -3.29 -0.09
C HIS A 52 -17.54 -3.05 0.56
N ILE A 53 -16.50 -2.77 -0.23
CA ILE A 53 -15.16 -2.38 0.26
C ILE A 53 -15.11 -0.89 0.62
N VAL A 54 -15.78 -0.05 -0.17
CA VAL A 54 -15.78 1.41 0.02
C VAL A 54 -16.62 1.83 1.24
N ARG A 55 -17.78 1.19 1.46
CA ARG A 55 -18.75 1.59 2.49
C ARG A 55 -18.17 1.60 3.92
N PRO A 56 -17.45 0.57 4.40
CA PRO A 56 -16.84 0.61 5.74
C PRO A 56 -15.83 1.74 5.91
N TYR A 57 -15.09 2.06 4.84
CA TYR A 57 -14.11 3.14 4.85
C TYR A 57 -14.78 4.51 4.94
N VAL A 58 -15.81 4.78 4.11
CA VAL A 58 -16.60 6.01 4.18
C VAL A 58 -17.27 6.18 5.56
N ARG A 59 -17.76 5.09 6.16
CA ARG A 59 -18.29 5.11 7.54
C ARG A 59 -17.23 5.56 8.54
N GLY A 60 -16.02 5.02 8.46
CA GLY A 60 -14.90 5.42 9.31
C GLY A 60 -14.49 6.88 9.10
N LEU A 61 -14.41 7.33 7.84
CA LEU A 61 -14.12 8.72 7.51
C LEU A 61 -15.17 9.68 8.08
N ARG A 62 -16.45 9.29 8.05
CA ARG A 62 -17.53 10.08 8.64
C ARG A 62 -17.37 10.19 10.15
N ALA A 63 -17.14 9.07 10.82
CA ALA A 63 -16.93 9.05 12.27
C ALA A 63 -15.69 9.84 12.70
N ALA A 64 -14.64 9.86 11.86
CA ALA A 64 -13.42 10.64 12.05
C ALA A 64 -13.53 12.12 11.60
N GLY A 65 -14.68 12.56 11.09
CA GLY A 65 -14.90 13.95 10.67
C GLY A 65 -14.26 14.35 9.34
N TYR A 66 -13.80 13.40 8.52
CA TYR A 66 -13.27 13.69 7.19
C TYR A 66 -14.37 13.97 6.17
N VAL A 67 -15.53 13.31 6.32
CA VAL A 67 -16.69 13.47 5.44
C VAL A 67 -17.95 13.69 6.27
N LYS A 68 -18.89 14.47 5.76
CA LYS A 68 -20.23 14.61 6.36
C LYS A 68 -21.31 14.11 5.43
N LEU A 69 -22.44 13.71 6.00
CA LEU A 69 -23.66 13.48 5.25
C LEU A 69 -24.19 14.84 4.78
N ASP A 70 -24.42 14.98 3.49
CA ASP A 70 -24.85 16.22 2.83
C ASP A 70 -26.35 16.17 2.53
N SER A 71 -26.82 15.07 1.95
CA SER A 71 -28.23 14.83 1.65
C SER A 71 -28.55 13.34 1.57
N GLU A 72 -29.83 13.00 1.55
CA GLU A 72 -30.32 11.64 1.33
C GLU A 72 -31.37 11.64 0.23
N LEU A 73 -31.18 10.79 -0.78
CA LEU A 73 -32.17 10.56 -1.83
C LEU A 73 -33.02 9.35 -1.44
N LYS A 74 -34.34 9.54 -1.36
CA LYS A 74 -35.30 8.45 -1.12
C LYS A 74 -36.02 8.12 -2.41
N GLU A 75 -35.79 6.93 -2.94
CA GLU A 75 -36.37 6.49 -4.21
C GLU A 75 -36.75 5.01 -4.13
N HIS A 76 -37.95 4.63 -4.56
CA HIS A 76 -38.41 3.23 -4.57
C HIS A 76 -38.20 2.49 -3.23
N GLY A 77 -38.43 3.16 -2.10
CA GLY A 77 -38.24 2.60 -0.76
C GLY A 77 -36.76 2.45 -0.33
N ARG A 78 -35.80 2.94 -1.11
CA ARG A 78 -34.37 2.92 -0.80
C ARG A 78 -33.88 4.33 -0.45
N THR A 79 -33.09 4.43 0.61
CA THR A 79 -32.43 5.67 1.01
C THR A 79 -30.95 5.61 0.61
N THR A 80 -30.52 6.53 -0.27
CA THR A 80 -29.13 6.65 -0.72
C THR A 80 -28.50 7.90 -0.10
N PRO A 81 -27.48 7.74 0.77
CA PRO A 81 -26.79 8.87 1.37
C PRO A 81 -25.76 9.48 0.39
N PHE A 82 -25.73 10.82 0.34
CA PHE A 82 -24.72 11.62 -0.34
C PHE A 82 -23.83 12.31 0.68
N TYR A 83 -22.53 12.30 0.42
CA TYR A 83 -21.51 12.81 1.32
C TYR A 83 -20.77 13.99 0.68
N ARG A 84 -20.18 14.82 1.54
CA ARG A 84 -19.25 15.88 1.16
C ARG A 84 -17.98 15.78 1.98
N LEU A 85 -16.86 16.14 1.37
CA LEU A 85 -15.56 16.22 2.03
C LEU A 85 -15.49 17.49 2.90
N GLU A 86 -15.23 17.32 4.20
CA GLU A 86 -15.06 18.43 5.14
C GLU A 86 -13.59 18.74 5.43
N LYS A 87 -12.79 17.68 5.56
CA LYS A 87 -11.35 17.77 5.86
C LYS A 87 -10.56 17.08 4.77
N THR A 88 -9.61 17.82 4.20
CA THR A 88 -8.66 17.25 3.24
C THR A 88 -7.44 16.66 3.95
N SER A 89 -6.82 15.68 3.31
CA SER A 89 -5.56 15.07 3.73
C SER A 89 -4.78 14.67 2.48
N ARG A 90 -3.46 14.84 2.53
CA ARG A 90 -2.55 14.46 1.45
C ARG A 90 -2.55 12.94 1.25
N GLU A 91 -2.36 12.21 2.35
CA GLU A 91 -2.40 10.74 2.41
C GLU A 91 -3.80 10.26 2.75
N ALA A 92 -4.15 9.03 2.35
CA ALA A 92 -5.43 8.45 2.71
C ALA A 92 -5.54 8.30 4.24
N PRO A 93 -6.53 8.94 4.88
CA PRO A 93 -6.73 8.78 6.32
C PRO A 93 -6.95 7.31 6.64
N ARG A 94 -6.15 6.76 7.54
CA ARG A 94 -6.30 5.37 7.93
C ARG A 94 -7.16 5.34 9.17
N VAL A 95 -8.44 5.04 8.99
CA VAL A 95 -9.44 5.09 10.05
C VAL A 95 -10.19 3.78 10.14
N ARG A 96 -10.55 3.39 11.37
CA ARG A 96 -11.47 2.30 11.63
C ARG A 96 -12.91 2.76 11.36
N PRO A 97 -13.87 1.83 11.20
CA PRO A 97 -15.29 2.18 11.05
C PRO A 97 -15.90 2.98 12.22
N ASP A 98 -15.25 2.97 13.39
CA ASP A 98 -15.62 3.76 14.58
C ASP A 98 -14.97 5.17 14.61
N GLY A 99 -14.20 5.53 13.58
CA GLY A 99 -13.54 6.83 13.45
C GLY A 99 -12.16 6.91 14.11
N ARG A 100 -11.69 5.88 14.81
CA ARG A 100 -10.35 5.90 15.40
C ARG A 100 -9.28 5.82 14.33
N GLU A 101 -8.29 6.69 14.42
CA GLU A 101 -7.12 6.65 13.54
C GLU A 101 -6.29 5.40 13.80
N LEU A 102 -5.88 4.75 12.71
CA LEU A 102 -4.96 3.64 12.73
C LEU A 102 -3.54 4.18 12.67
N PRO A 103 -2.65 3.69 13.55
CA PRO A 103 -1.26 4.11 13.56
C PRO A 103 -0.56 3.73 12.24
N GLU A 104 0.56 4.40 11.98
CA GLU A 104 1.42 4.19 10.81
C GLU A 104 1.72 2.69 10.58
N ILE A 105 1.77 2.25 9.31
CA ILE A 105 2.13 0.86 9.01
C ILE A 105 3.62 0.68 9.25
N GLY A 106 4.00 -0.44 9.88
CA GLY A 106 5.40 -0.79 10.14
C GLY A 106 6.33 -0.69 8.91
N ARG A 107 5.86 -1.08 7.71
CA ARG A 107 6.66 -0.97 6.48
C ARG A 107 6.96 0.49 6.08
N GLU A 108 6.07 1.43 6.38
CA GLU A 108 6.27 2.87 6.07
C GLU A 108 7.34 3.43 7.00
N ILE A 109 7.31 3.05 8.28
CA ILE A 109 8.35 3.35 9.25
C ILE A 109 9.70 2.80 8.78
N LEU A 110 9.75 1.51 8.42
CA LEU A 110 10.98 0.90 7.88
C LEU A 110 11.49 1.65 6.65
N TRP A 111 10.62 1.95 5.69
CA TRP A 111 11.01 2.64 4.46
C TRP A 111 11.56 4.05 4.71
N ARG A 112 10.92 4.82 5.60
CA ARG A 112 11.42 6.13 6.02
C ARG A 112 12.78 6.01 6.69
N SER A 113 12.95 5.06 7.61
CA SER A 113 14.23 4.81 8.29
C SER A 113 15.34 4.43 7.31
N MET A 114 15.06 3.54 6.33
CA MET A 114 16.02 3.19 5.28
C MET A 114 16.49 4.42 4.48
N LYS A 115 15.56 5.30 4.09
CA LYS A 115 15.88 6.54 3.36
C LYS A 115 16.76 7.49 4.17
N LEU A 116 16.55 7.56 5.49
CA LEU A 116 17.34 8.40 6.39
C LEU A 116 18.75 7.83 6.61
N MET A 117 18.84 6.53 6.91
CA MET A 117 20.10 5.87 7.30
C MET A 117 21.09 5.70 6.14
N LYS A 118 20.61 5.58 4.89
CA LYS A 118 21.38 5.35 3.65
C LYS A 118 22.16 4.03 3.59
N SER A 119 22.79 3.59 4.68
CA SER A 119 23.42 2.28 4.84
C SER A 119 23.19 1.72 6.24
N PHE A 120 22.74 0.48 6.33
CA PHE A 120 22.32 -0.12 7.60
C PHE A 120 22.49 -1.65 7.58
N THR A 121 22.61 -2.26 8.76
CA THR A 121 22.32 -3.69 8.97
C THR A 121 20.82 -3.89 9.26
N ILE A 122 20.32 -5.11 9.10
CA ILE A 122 18.93 -5.44 9.43
C ILE A 122 18.62 -5.16 10.91
N ALA A 123 19.59 -5.41 11.80
CA ALA A 123 19.45 -5.17 13.23
C ALA A 123 19.36 -3.68 13.55
N GLU A 124 20.24 -2.86 12.97
CA GLU A 124 20.22 -1.39 13.12
C GLU A 124 18.87 -0.81 12.64
N LEU A 125 18.38 -1.27 11.48
CA LEU A 125 17.10 -0.82 10.96
C LEU A 125 15.92 -1.22 11.86
N ALA A 126 15.93 -2.46 12.37
CA ALA A 126 14.89 -2.93 13.28
C ALA A 126 14.88 -2.14 14.59
N ALA A 127 16.06 -1.84 15.14
CA ALA A 127 16.21 -0.99 16.33
C ALA A 127 15.65 0.43 16.08
N ALA A 128 16.07 1.08 14.98
CA ALA A 128 15.59 2.41 14.62
C ALA A 128 14.06 2.45 14.42
N ALA A 129 13.47 1.40 13.82
CA ALA A 129 12.02 1.31 13.69
C ALA A 129 11.30 1.07 15.03
N ALA A 130 11.90 0.28 15.93
CA ALA A 130 11.37 0.03 17.26
C ALA A 130 11.40 1.26 18.17
N GLU A 131 12.40 2.15 18.02
CA GLU A 131 12.44 3.43 18.73
C GLU A 131 11.30 4.36 18.31
N VAL A 132 11.01 4.45 17.00
CA VAL A 132 9.93 5.30 16.49
C VAL A 132 8.55 4.75 16.84
N ALA A 133 8.37 3.43 16.80
CA ALA A 133 7.10 2.80 17.08
C ALA A 133 7.28 1.42 17.74
N PRO A 134 7.42 1.38 19.08
CA PRO A 134 7.63 0.14 19.82
C PRO A 134 6.55 -0.90 19.53
N GLY A 135 6.96 -2.14 19.28
CA GLY A 135 6.06 -3.27 19.02
C GLY A 135 5.36 -3.25 17.65
N ARG A 136 5.59 -2.26 16.78
CA ARG A 136 4.97 -2.21 15.44
C ARG A 136 5.64 -3.08 14.40
N VAL A 137 6.94 -3.30 14.52
CA VAL A 137 7.75 -4.08 13.58
C VAL A 137 8.60 -5.06 14.36
N GLY A 138 8.37 -6.36 14.15
CA GLY A 138 9.26 -7.41 14.67
C GLY A 138 10.51 -7.57 13.81
N ALA A 139 11.59 -8.07 14.41
CA ALA A 139 12.85 -8.33 13.72
C ALA A 139 12.69 -9.25 12.49
N ALA A 140 11.84 -10.29 12.59
CA ALA A 140 11.53 -11.18 11.47
C ALA A 140 10.85 -10.44 10.30
N THR A 141 9.94 -9.52 10.60
CA THR A 141 9.26 -8.69 9.59
C THR A 141 10.24 -7.74 8.91
N ALA A 142 11.10 -7.07 9.67
CA ALA A 142 12.14 -6.20 9.12
C ALA A 142 13.10 -6.98 8.21
N LYS A 143 13.55 -8.16 8.65
CA LYS A 143 14.40 -9.07 7.88
C LYS A 143 13.74 -9.46 6.56
N ARG A 144 12.51 -9.97 6.59
CA ARG A 144 11.77 -10.35 5.38
C ARG A 144 11.64 -9.17 4.42
N TYR A 145 11.29 -7.99 4.96
CA TYR A 145 11.11 -6.79 4.14
C TYR A 145 12.40 -6.37 3.43
N VAL A 146 13.53 -6.31 4.14
CA VAL A 146 14.84 -5.98 3.56
C VAL A 146 15.25 -6.98 2.48
N LEU A 147 15.09 -8.29 2.74
CA LEU A 147 15.52 -9.32 1.79
C LEU A 147 14.68 -9.32 0.51
N GLU A 148 13.37 -9.09 0.60
CA GLU A 148 12.50 -8.98 -0.57
C GLU A 148 12.84 -7.75 -1.43
N LEU A 149 13.17 -6.62 -0.80
CA LEU A 149 13.64 -5.44 -1.52
C LEU A 149 15.01 -5.64 -2.17
N ALA A 150 15.92 -6.35 -1.50
CA ALA A 150 17.22 -6.70 -2.07
C ALA A 150 17.08 -7.62 -3.27
N ARG A 151 16.17 -8.61 -3.20
CA ARG A 151 15.89 -9.56 -4.28
C ARG A 151 15.47 -8.87 -5.58
N VAL A 152 14.68 -7.79 -5.49
CA VAL A 152 14.22 -7.02 -6.67
C VAL A 152 15.13 -5.83 -7.02
N GLY A 153 16.32 -5.76 -6.41
CA GLY A 153 17.34 -4.75 -6.71
C GLY A 153 17.03 -3.34 -6.18
N VAL A 154 16.09 -3.19 -5.24
CA VAL A 154 15.86 -1.90 -4.56
C VAL A 154 16.96 -1.62 -3.55
N LEU A 155 17.40 -2.67 -2.85
CA LEU A 155 18.54 -2.63 -1.94
C LEU A 155 19.71 -3.42 -2.52
N GLN A 156 20.93 -2.97 -2.23
CA GLN A 156 22.15 -3.71 -2.53
C GLN A 156 22.83 -4.09 -1.22
N MET A 157 23.17 -5.37 -1.06
CA MET A 157 24.04 -5.82 0.02
C MET A 157 25.49 -5.49 -0.34
N ALA A 158 26.18 -4.75 0.52
CA ALA A 158 27.62 -4.60 0.45
C ALA A 158 28.27 -5.95 0.75
N ALA A 159 29.35 -6.28 0.04
CA ALA A 159 30.10 -7.50 0.31
C ALA A 159 30.48 -7.57 1.80
N PRO A 160 30.37 -8.76 2.43
CA PRO A 160 30.89 -8.94 3.78
C PRO A 160 32.36 -8.54 3.79
N VAL A 161 32.76 -7.66 4.70
CA VAL A 161 34.18 -7.47 4.96
C VAL A 161 34.62 -8.68 5.76
N ALA A 162 35.62 -9.42 5.29
CA ALA A 162 36.13 -10.61 5.97
C ALA A 162 36.33 -10.30 7.48
N GLY A 163 35.57 -10.99 8.34
CA GLY A 163 35.64 -10.84 9.80
C GLY A 163 34.81 -9.72 10.44
N ARG A 164 33.92 -9.00 9.73
CA ARG A 164 32.99 -8.04 10.36
C ARG A 164 31.55 -8.14 9.84
N GLU A 165 30.64 -8.19 10.82
CA GLU A 165 29.17 -7.98 10.83
C GLU A 165 28.31 -8.58 9.69
N PRO A 166 27.02 -8.88 9.96
CA PRO A 166 26.07 -9.20 8.89
C PRO A 166 26.10 -8.14 7.79
N GLY A 167 26.02 -8.57 6.53
CA GLY A 167 26.16 -7.70 5.35
C GLY A 167 25.29 -6.44 5.44
N ARG A 168 25.90 -5.28 5.27
CA ARG A 168 25.21 -3.98 5.25
C ARG A 168 24.42 -3.82 3.96
N PHE A 169 23.23 -3.25 4.04
CA PHE A 169 22.40 -2.89 2.90
C PHE A 169 22.54 -1.40 2.61
N ARG A 170 22.39 -1.04 1.34
CA ARG A 170 22.25 0.35 0.88
C ARG A 170 21.06 0.47 -0.06
N LEU A 171 20.36 1.60 0.04
CA LEU A 171 19.30 1.92 -0.91
C LEU A 171 19.92 2.37 -2.23
N VAL A 172 19.70 1.60 -3.30
CA VAL A 172 20.26 1.89 -4.64
C VAL A 172 19.22 2.33 -5.65
N LYS A 173 17.94 2.03 -5.40
CA LYS A 173 16.82 2.51 -6.19
C LYS A 173 15.96 3.48 -5.37
N PRO A 174 16.04 4.80 -5.59
CA PRO A 174 15.24 5.77 -4.86
C PRO A 174 13.79 5.74 -5.37
N LEU A 175 12.93 4.96 -4.73
CA LEU A 175 11.49 4.97 -4.97
C LEU A 175 10.82 6.13 -4.23
N GLY A 176 9.54 6.37 -4.49
CA GLY A 176 8.80 7.50 -3.93
C GLY A 176 8.55 7.45 -2.41
N ALA A 177 7.64 8.31 -1.97
CA ALA A 177 7.35 8.51 -0.55
C ALA A 177 6.78 7.23 0.10
N ALA A 178 5.81 6.60 -0.57
CA ALA A 178 5.13 5.41 -0.07
C ALA A 178 6.03 4.17 -0.16
N ALA A 179 6.00 3.35 0.88
CA ALA A 179 6.77 2.13 0.95
C ALA A 179 6.31 1.08 -0.07
N PRO A 180 7.24 0.40 -0.75
CA PRO A 180 6.91 -0.78 -1.56
C PRO A 180 6.11 -1.82 -0.77
N ARG A 181 5.16 -2.47 -1.44
CA ARG A 181 4.29 -3.48 -0.84
C ARG A 181 4.77 -4.87 -1.26
N ILE A 182 4.90 -5.76 -0.28
CA ILE A 182 5.12 -7.18 -0.54
C ILE A 182 3.74 -7.85 -0.54
N LEU A 183 3.32 -8.35 -1.70
CA LEU A 183 2.06 -9.07 -1.86
C LEU A 183 2.21 -10.54 -1.45
N ALA A 184 1.09 -11.25 -1.29
CA ALA A 184 1.10 -12.64 -0.82
C ALA A 184 1.99 -13.57 -1.65
N ALA A 185 2.04 -13.37 -2.97
CA ALA A 185 2.88 -14.11 -3.90
C ALA A 185 4.37 -13.69 -3.89
N HIS A 186 4.84 -13.03 -2.83
CA HIS A 186 6.21 -12.47 -2.75
C HIS A 186 6.54 -11.52 -3.90
N ILE A 187 5.53 -10.82 -4.43
CA ILE A 187 5.72 -9.80 -5.46
C ILE A 187 5.94 -8.45 -4.78
N VAL A 188 6.99 -7.74 -5.19
CA VAL A 188 7.25 -6.37 -4.71
C VAL A 188 6.58 -5.39 -5.67
N PHE A 189 5.65 -4.61 -5.14
CA PHE A 189 4.89 -3.61 -5.88
C PHE A 189 5.26 -2.21 -5.40
N ASP A 190 5.59 -1.31 -6.33
CA ASP A 190 5.83 0.11 -6.05
C ASP A 190 4.52 0.90 -6.19
N PRO A 191 3.90 1.35 -5.07
CA PRO A 191 2.67 2.12 -5.12
C PRO A 191 2.85 3.54 -5.68
N ASN A 192 4.09 4.05 -5.78
CA ASN A 192 4.33 5.41 -6.27
C ASN A 192 4.23 5.46 -7.80
N ALA A 193 4.73 4.43 -8.48
CA ALA A 193 4.70 4.32 -9.95
C ALA A 193 3.63 3.36 -10.48
N ASP A 194 2.90 2.66 -9.60
CA ASP A 194 1.90 1.63 -9.93
C ASP A 194 2.49 0.48 -10.77
N VAL A 195 3.70 0.02 -10.40
CA VAL A 195 4.43 -1.04 -11.13
C VAL A 195 4.92 -2.17 -10.23
N ILE A 196 5.06 -3.37 -10.81
CA ILE A 196 5.74 -4.50 -10.18
C ILE A 196 7.26 -4.34 -10.37
N LEU A 197 8.02 -4.61 -9.32
CA LEU A 197 9.48 -4.58 -9.32
C LEU A 197 10.06 -5.99 -9.43
N GLY A 198 11.06 -6.15 -10.30
CA GLY A 198 11.73 -7.43 -10.57
C GLY A 198 10.86 -8.38 -11.40
N THR A 199 11.39 -9.57 -11.66
CA THR A 199 10.65 -10.65 -12.34
C THR A 199 9.85 -11.43 -11.30
N PRO A 200 8.52 -11.58 -11.44
CA PRO A 200 7.73 -12.43 -10.56
C PRO A 200 8.09 -13.90 -10.83
N GLU A 201 8.80 -14.53 -9.90
CA GLU A 201 9.06 -15.97 -9.90
C GLU A 201 8.01 -16.67 -9.04
N ALA A 202 7.17 -17.51 -9.66
CA ALA A 202 6.32 -18.44 -8.93
C ALA A 202 7.16 -19.67 -8.52
N ARG A 203 7.09 -20.08 -7.26
CA ARG A 203 7.71 -21.32 -6.78
C ARG A 203 6.63 -22.29 -6.34
N GLU A 204 6.79 -23.56 -6.73
CA GLU A 204 6.00 -24.66 -6.20
C GLU A 204 6.34 -24.86 -4.72
N VAL A 205 5.32 -24.95 -3.86
CA VAL A 205 5.50 -25.29 -2.44
C VAL A 205 5.22 -26.78 -2.34
N VAL A 206 6.29 -27.57 -2.16
CA VAL A 206 6.23 -29.02 -1.94
C VAL A 206 6.26 -29.30 -0.44
#